data_AF-A0A920LAY5-F1
#
_entry.id   AF-A0A920LAY5-F1
#
_cell.length_a   1.000
_cell.length_b   1.000
_cell.length_c   1.000
_cell.angle_alpha   90.00
_cell.angle_beta   90.00
_cell.angle_gamma   90.00
#
_symmetry.space_group_name_H-M   'P 1'
#
loop_
_entity.id
_entity.type
_entity.pdbx_description
1 polymer ?
#
loop_
_entity_poly.entity_id
_entity_poly.type
_entity_poly.pdbx_seq_one_letter_code
_entity_poly.pdbx_strand_id
1 'polypeptide(L)'
;MKHFILVICSFSSLFTQKSNIDQILISTKINGVSVKLGLDNPLDSEFVTAWFDSKTNWFYITAYQANGDKRTLEQTKIIEPIEKIEVFKSNESIQIGMKLDKALETFEKYHIVEPAEINFNLRFPVSEVILALEEERPTGKFRFKPKYYKLLETENLFYLSGSILMISNFIAKKDPAIGFSIIAATFIYNQILIDNQ
;
A
#
# COMPACT_ATOMS: atom_id res chain seq x y z
N MET A 1 -48.73 40.48 21.37
CA MET A 1 -47.64 41.36 20.88
C MET A 1 -46.32 40.65 21.07
N LYS A 2 -45.44 40.76 20.07
CA LYS A 2 -44.03 40.30 20.03
C LYS A 2 -43.88 38.77 19.92
N HIS A 3 -43.71 38.22 18.71
CA HIS A 3 -42.46 38.16 17.93
C HIS A 3 -41.25 37.69 18.75
N PHE A 4 -40.76 36.49 18.46
CA PHE A 4 -39.35 36.27 18.08
C PHE A 4 -39.15 34.79 17.64
N ILE A 5 -39.32 34.50 16.34
CA ILE A 5 -38.69 33.33 15.73
C ILE A 5 -37.54 33.89 14.92
N LEU A 6 -36.35 33.81 15.50
CA LEU A 6 -35.09 34.20 14.90
C LEU A 6 -34.62 33.02 14.04
N VAL A 7 -34.97 33.03 12.75
CA VAL A 7 -34.44 32.08 11.76
C VAL A 7 -33.01 32.51 11.45
N ILE A 8 -32.04 31.89 12.11
CA ILE A 8 -30.64 31.93 11.68
C ILE A 8 -30.51 30.97 10.50
N CYS A 9 -30.77 31.47 9.29
CA CYS A 9 -30.19 30.87 8.08
C CYS A 9 -28.77 31.41 7.96
N SER A 10 -27.83 30.73 8.61
CA SER A 10 -26.40 30.90 8.32
C SER A 10 -26.21 30.51 6.85
N PHE A 11 -26.10 31.52 5.99
CA PHE A 11 -25.65 31.36 4.62
C PHE A 11 -24.16 31.00 4.67
N SER A 12 -23.84 29.75 5.00
CA SER A 12 -22.52 29.21 4.70
C SER A 12 -22.44 29.14 3.19
N SER A 13 -21.83 30.17 2.59
CA SER A 13 -21.19 30.00 1.30
C SER A 13 -20.12 28.94 1.51
N LEU A 14 -20.51 27.68 1.36
CA LEU A 14 -19.59 26.58 1.18
C LEU A 14 -18.84 26.95 -0.10
N PHE A 15 -17.64 27.52 0.07
CA PHE A 15 -16.65 27.52 -0.98
C PHE A 15 -16.45 26.05 -1.33
N THR A 16 -17.17 25.60 -2.37
CA THR A 16 -16.97 24.26 -2.92
C THR A 16 -15.60 24.29 -3.56
N GLN A 17 -14.63 23.72 -2.86
CA GLN A 17 -13.30 23.57 -3.40
C GLN A 17 -13.37 22.37 -4.34
N LYS A 18 -13.56 22.68 -5.63
CA LYS A 18 -13.59 21.64 -6.66
C LYS A 18 -12.17 21.17 -6.91
N SER A 19 -11.96 19.87 -6.80
CA SER A 19 -10.69 19.23 -7.10
C SER A 19 -10.77 18.46 -8.41
N ASN A 20 -9.66 18.31 -9.11
CA ASN A 20 -9.56 17.55 -10.34
C ASN A 20 -8.70 16.31 -10.09
N ILE A 21 -9.19 15.14 -10.50
CA ILE A 21 -8.44 13.89 -10.51
C ILE A 21 -7.69 13.83 -11.84
N ASP A 22 -6.38 14.06 -11.77
CA ASP A 22 -5.53 14.14 -12.95
C ASP A 22 -5.03 12.76 -13.39
N GLN A 23 -4.88 11.83 -12.44
CA GLN A 23 -4.33 10.51 -12.70
C GLN A 23 -4.80 9.46 -11.70
N ILE A 24 -4.84 8.21 -12.18
CA ILE A 24 -4.95 7.01 -11.35
C ILE A 24 -3.63 6.27 -11.46
N LEU A 25 -3.00 5.96 -10.33
CA LEU A 25 -1.77 5.16 -10.28
C LEU A 25 -2.06 3.85 -9.58
N ILE A 26 -1.74 2.75 -10.26
CA ILE A 26 -1.94 1.39 -9.74
C ILE A 26 -0.57 0.80 -9.46
N SER A 27 -0.40 0.18 -8.28
CA SER A 27 0.84 -0.50 -7.91
C SER A 27 0.55 -1.78 -7.13
N THR A 28 1.28 -2.85 -7.45
CA THR A 28 1.18 -4.14 -6.77
C THR A 28 1.82 -4.08 -5.39
N LYS A 29 1.20 -4.74 -4.41
CA LYS A 29 1.68 -4.97 -3.05
C LYS A 29 1.68 -6.48 -2.78
N ILE A 30 2.44 -6.92 -1.77
CA ILE A 30 2.58 -8.34 -1.42
C ILE A 30 1.22 -9.02 -1.16
N ASN A 31 0.25 -8.28 -0.60
CA ASN A 31 -1.07 -8.79 -0.24
C ASN A 31 -2.21 -8.07 -0.99
N GLY A 32 -1.92 -7.48 -2.15
CA GLY A 32 -2.96 -6.91 -3.01
C GLY A 32 -2.49 -5.73 -3.85
N VAL A 33 -3.32 -4.71 -4.01
CA VAL A 33 -3.06 -3.60 -4.92
C VAL A 33 -3.34 -2.26 -4.25
N SER A 34 -2.50 -1.28 -4.55
CA SER A 34 -2.71 0.11 -4.17
C SER A 34 -3.18 0.90 -5.38
N VAL A 35 -4.34 1.53 -5.25
CA VAL A 35 -4.89 2.46 -6.23
C VAL A 35 -4.78 3.86 -5.63
N LYS A 36 -4.06 4.74 -6.31
CA LYS A 36 -3.87 6.13 -5.90
C LYS A 36 -4.58 7.06 -6.87
N LEU A 37 -5.30 8.01 -6.33
CA LEU A 37 -5.88 9.13 -7.09
C LEU A 37 -4.98 10.34 -6.84
N GLY A 38 -4.37 10.87 -7.90
CA GLY A 38 -3.63 12.12 -7.84
C GLY A 38 -4.57 13.28 -8.12
N LEU A 39 -4.58 14.27 -7.23
CA LEU A 39 -5.46 15.44 -7.32
C LEU A 39 -4.66 16.73 -7.51
N ASP A 40 -5.25 17.70 -8.19
CA ASP A 40 -4.67 19.05 -8.33
C ASP A 40 -4.71 19.86 -7.02
N ASN A 41 -5.75 19.63 -6.21
CA ASN A 41 -5.99 20.25 -4.92
C ASN A 41 -6.45 19.18 -3.91
N PRO A 42 -6.07 19.28 -2.64
CA PRO A 42 -6.49 18.33 -1.62
C PRO A 42 -8.02 18.33 -1.48
N LEU A 43 -8.59 17.14 -1.34
CA LEU A 43 -10.02 16.94 -1.17
C LEU A 43 -10.26 16.30 0.19
N ASP A 44 -11.25 16.77 0.94
CA ASP A 44 -11.56 16.16 2.24
C ASP A 44 -11.85 14.66 2.07
N SER A 45 -11.30 13.86 2.98
CA SER A 45 -11.53 12.42 3.03
C SER A 45 -13.03 12.10 3.11
N GLU A 46 -13.83 12.95 3.74
CA GLU A 46 -15.30 12.78 3.84
C GLU A 46 -16.01 12.86 2.48
N PHE A 47 -15.44 13.59 1.51
CA PHE A 47 -16.00 13.70 0.17
C PHE A 47 -15.66 12.52 -0.74
N VAL A 48 -14.84 11.58 -0.27
CA VAL A 48 -14.50 10.38 -1.05
C VAL A 48 -14.95 9.12 -0.33
N THR A 49 -15.85 8.40 -0.98
CA THR A 49 -16.36 7.11 -0.50
C THR A 49 -15.95 6.00 -1.47
N ALA A 50 -15.88 4.79 -0.96
CA ALA A 50 -15.65 3.62 -1.79
C ALA A 50 -16.45 2.43 -1.28
N TRP A 51 -16.81 1.54 -2.18
CA TRP A 51 -17.58 0.33 -1.88
C TRP A 51 -17.33 -0.76 -2.91
N PHE A 52 -17.58 -2.00 -2.52
CA PHE A 52 -17.35 -3.19 -3.34
C PHE A 52 -18.66 -3.97 -3.52
N ASP A 53 -18.97 -4.33 -4.76
CA ASP A 53 -20.06 -5.25 -5.09
C ASP A 53 -19.52 -6.65 -5.32
N SER A 54 -19.76 -7.55 -4.36
CA SER A 54 -19.30 -8.93 -4.41
C SER A 54 -19.98 -9.80 -5.47
N LYS A 55 -21.11 -9.37 -6.06
CA LYS A 55 -21.80 -10.11 -7.12
C LYS A 55 -21.20 -9.86 -8.49
N THR A 56 -20.69 -8.65 -8.70
CA THR A 56 -20.21 -8.17 -9.99
C THR A 56 -18.70 -7.94 -10.01
N ASN A 57 -18.04 -8.08 -8.85
CA ASN A 57 -16.62 -7.80 -8.60
C ASN A 57 -16.21 -6.39 -9.01
N TRP A 58 -17.10 -5.43 -8.85
CA TRP A 58 -16.78 -4.02 -9.06
C TRP A 58 -16.44 -3.33 -7.75
N PHE A 59 -15.30 -2.67 -7.74
CA PHE A 59 -14.92 -1.72 -6.71
C PHE A 59 -15.14 -0.31 -7.22
N TYR A 60 -15.96 0.45 -6.52
CA TYR A 60 -16.32 1.81 -6.89
C TYR A 60 -15.71 2.81 -5.93
N ILE A 61 -15.12 3.86 -6.47
CA ILE A 61 -14.73 5.06 -5.73
C ILE A 61 -15.60 6.21 -6.23
N THR A 62 -16.24 6.93 -5.33
CA THR A 62 -17.02 8.13 -5.62
C THR A 62 -16.40 9.31 -4.90
N ALA A 63 -15.97 10.33 -5.66
CA ALA A 63 -15.46 11.58 -5.14
C ALA A 63 -16.45 12.72 -5.44
N TYR A 64 -16.96 13.36 -4.38
CA TYR A 64 -17.82 14.53 -4.41
C TYR A 64 -17.00 15.81 -4.48
N GLN A 65 -17.52 16.84 -5.14
CA GLN A 65 -16.80 18.06 -5.51
C GLN A 65 -15.51 17.78 -6.30
N ALA A 66 -15.48 16.66 -7.03
CA ALA A 66 -14.34 16.28 -7.86
C ALA A 66 -14.74 16.11 -9.33
N ASN A 67 -13.81 16.42 -10.23
CA ASN A 67 -13.94 16.20 -11.67
C ASN A 67 -12.70 15.42 -12.18
N GLY A 68 -12.65 15.15 -13.48
CA GLY A 68 -11.57 14.40 -14.12
C GLY A 68 -11.84 14.25 -15.62
N ASP A 69 -10.80 14.13 -16.44
CA ASP A 69 -10.97 13.74 -17.84
C ASP A 69 -11.24 12.23 -17.92
N LYS A 70 -12.49 11.87 -18.23
CA LYS A 70 -12.94 10.48 -18.41
C LYS A 70 -11.98 9.67 -19.29
N ARG A 71 -11.59 10.22 -20.44
CA ARG A 71 -10.78 9.50 -21.42
C ARG A 71 -9.39 9.20 -20.87
N THR A 72 -8.79 10.19 -20.21
CA THR A 72 -7.46 10.06 -19.60
C THR A 72 -7.48 9.06 -18.45
N LEU A 73 -8.50 9.12 -17.59
CA LEU A 73 -8.63 8.22 -16.44
C LEU A 73 -8.92 6.76 -16.85
N GLU A 74 -9.78 6.54 -17.84
CA GLU A 74 -10.08 5.19 -18.36
C GLU A 74 -8.89 4.57 -19.13
N GLN A 75 -7.97 5.39 -19.64
CA GLN A 75 -6.73 4.94 -20.31
C GLN A 75 -5.60 4.62 -19.33
N THR A 76 -5.86 4.68 -18.02
CA THR A 76 -4.88 4.32 -16.99
C THR A 76 -4.35 2.91 -17.24
N LYS A 77 -3.03 2.74 -17.09
CA LYS A 77 -2.39 1.42 -17.22
C LYS A 77 -2.93 0.47 -16.15
N ILE A 78 -3.62 -0.56 -16.63
CA ILE A 78 -4.19 -1.61 -15.79
C ILE A 78 -3.11 -2.61 -15.37
N ILE A 79 -3.20 -3.09 -14.14
CA ILE A 79 -2.33 -4.12 -13.55
C ILE A 79 -3.24 -5.11 -12.83
N GLU A 80 -2.95 -6.42 -12.95
CA GLU A 80 -3.67 -7.46 -12.20
C GLU A 80 -3.69 -7.14 -10.70
N PRO A 81 -4.84 -7.34 -10.02
CA PRO A 81 -6.06 -8.03 -10.42
C PRO A 81 -7.15 -7.14 -11.07
N ILE A 82 -6.80 -5.91 -11.49
CA ILE A 82 -7.78 -5.02 -12.14
C ILE A 82 -7.90 -5.43 -13.61
N GLU A 83 -9.11 -5.62 -14.12
CA GLU A 83 -9.38 -5.98 -15.52
C GLU A 83 -9.81 -4.77 -16.35
N LYS A 84 -10.56 -3.85 -15.72
CA LYS A 84 -11.21 -2.74 -16.41
C LYS A 84 -11.39 -1.56 -15.48
N ILE A 85 -11.26 -0.36 -16.03
CA ILE A 85 -11.60 0.91 -15.39
C ILE A 85 -12.70 1.59 -16.19
N GLU A 86 -13.76 2.02 -15.52
CA GLU A 86 -14.86 2.79 -16.09
C GLU A 86 -15.06 4.07 -15.27
N VAL A 87 -15.29 5.18 -15.95
CA VAL A 87 -15.49 6.48 -15.31
C VAL A 87 -16.83 7.07 -15.68
N PHE A 88 -17.60 7.39 -14.64
CA PHE A 88 -18.90 8.04 -14.72
C PHE A 88 -18.77 9.43 -14.12
N LYS A 89 -19.24 10.43 -14.85
CA LYS A 89 -19.16 11.84 -14.44
C LYS A 89 -20.54 12.41 -14.25
N SER A 90 -20.71 13.19 -13.19
CA SER A 90 -21.84 14.10 -12.99
C SER A 90 -21.32 15.54 -12.89
N ASN A 91 -22.22 16.50 -12.61
CA ASN A 91 -21.84 17.90 -12.42
C ASN A 91 -21.05 18.14 -11.12
N GLU A 92 -21.23 17.27 -10.13
CA GLU A 92 -20.74 17.46 -8.76
C GLU A 92 -19.89 16.29 -8.26
N SER A 93 -19.82 15.20 -9.00
CA SER A 93 -19.09 14.02 -8.61
C SER A 93 -18.48 13.29 -9.80
N ILE A 94 -17.44 12.54 -9.50
CA ILE A 94 -16.85 11.55 -10.39
C ILE A 94 -16.88 10.20 -9.68
N GLN A 95 -17.30 9.17 -10.40
CA GLN A 95 -17.29 7.79 -9.93
C GLN A 95 -16.37 6.97 -10.84
N ILE A 96 -15.43 6.28 -10.21
CA ILE A 96 -14.45 5.41 -10.86
C ILE A 96 -14.81 3.98 -10.45
N GLY A 97 -15.28 3.19 -11.41
CA GLY A 97 -15.47 1.75 -11.26
C GLY A 97 -14.24 1.00 -11.72
N MET A 98 -13.81 0.03 -10.92
CA MET A 98 -12.74 -0.90 -11.25
C MET A 98 -13.27 -2.32 -11.15
N LYS A 99 -13.22 -3.06 -12.27
CA LYS A 99 -13.57 -4.48 -12.29
C LYS A 99 -12.38 -5.30 -11.83
N LEU A 100 -12.58 -6.15 -10.83
CA LEU A 100 -11.57 -7.01 -10.25
C LEU A 100 -11.75 -8.45 -10.76
N ASP A 101 -10.66 -9.13 -11.08
CA ASP A 101 -10.65 -10.55 -11.43
C ASP A 101 -10.88 -11.45 -10.19
N LYS A 102 -10.55 -10.92 -9.00
CA LYS A 102 -10.59 -11.61 -7.71
C LYS A 102 -11.53 -10.92 -6.73
N ALA A 103 -12.08 -11.72 -5.83
CA ALA A 103 -12.92 -11.22 -4.75
C ALA A 103 -12.08 -10.37 -3.78
N LEU A 104 -12.53 -9.13 -3.54
CA LEU A 104 -11.92 -8.24 -2.56
C LEU A 104 -12.32 -8.69 -1.15
N GLU A 105 -11.33 -8.88 -0.26
CA GLU A 105 -11.59 -9.23 1.14
C GLU A 105 -11.88 -7.97 1.96
N THR A 106 -11.02 -6.96 1.81
CA THR A 106 -11.16 -5.68 2.50
C THR A 106 -10.40 -4.58 1.76
N PHE A 107 -10.72 -3.33 2.08
CA PHE A 107 -9.96 -2.19 1.60
C PHE A 107 -9.75 -1.14 2.67
N GLU A 108 -8.65 -0.40 2.56
CA GLU A 108 -8.29 0.70 3.45
C GLU A 108 -8.13 1.99 2.63
N LYS A 109 -8.74 3.08 3.10
CA LYS A 109 -8.61 4.41 2.51
C LYS A 109 -7.63 5.25 3.33
N TYR A 110 -6.67 5.88 2.66
CA TYR A 110 -5.72 6.83 3.22
C TYR A 110 -5.76 8.13 2.45
N HIS A 111 -5.65 9.25 3.14
CA HIS A 111 -5.62 10.58 2.55
C HIS A 111 -4.26 11.22 2.85
N ILE A 112 -3.62 11.75 1.82
CA ILE A 112 -2.38 12.51 1.90
C ILE A 112 -2.68 13.91 1.40
N VAL A 113 -2.40 14.92 2.22
CA VAL A 113 -2.69 16.32 1.89
C VAL A 113 -1.60 16.91 0.99
N GLU A 114 -0.34 16.53 1.22
CA GLU A 114 0.81 16.96 0.44
C GLU A 114 1.74 15.76 0.15
N PRO A 115 1.80 15.27 -1.10
CA PRO A 115 0.98 15.67 -2.26
C PRO A 115 -0.50 15.32 -2.07
N ALA A 116 -1.39 16.04 -2.76
CA ALA A 116 -2.83 15.80 -2.74
C ALA A 116 -3.16 14.43 -3.38
N GLU A 117 -3.23 13.40 -2.54
CA GLU A 117 -3.45 12.02 -2.95
C GLU A 117 -4.48 11.32 -2.08
N ILE A 118 -5.31 10.48 -2.71
CA ILE A 118 -6.19 9.55 -2.01
C ILE A 118 -5.83 8.13 -2.42
N ASN A 119 -5.47 7.32 -1.44
CA ASN A 119 -4.94 5.99 -1.64
C ASN A 119 -5.92 4.94 -1.12
N PHE A 120 -6.21 3.95 -1.95
CA PHE A 120 -7.00 2.78 -1.62
C PHE A 120 -6.10 1.55 -1.67
N ASN A 121 -5.97 0.85 -0.55
CA ASN A 121 -5.27 -0.43 -0.49
C ASN A 121 -6.31 -1.54 -0.53
N LEU A 122 -6.33 -2.29 -1.62
CA LEU A 122 -7.19 -3.43 -1.84
C LEU A 122 -6.47 -4.68 -1.37
N ARG A 123 -7.09 -5.45 -0.47
CA ARG A 123 -6.55 -6.73 0.03
C ARG A 123 -7.36 -7.90 -0.51
N PHE A 124 -6.65 -8.91 -0.98
CA PHE A 124 -7.23 -10.13 -1.55
C PHE A 124 -6.86 -11.34 -0.69
N PRO A 125 -7.71 -12.38 -0.66
CA PRO A 125 -7.50 -13.54 0.19
C PRO A 125 -6.18 -14.26 -0.14
N VAL A 126 -5.38 -14.52 0.89
CA VAL A 126 -4.02 -15.10 0.78
C VAL A 126 -4.03 -16.53 0.22
N SER A 127 -5.13 -17.28 0.39
CA SER A 127 -5.28 -18.64 -0.14
C SER A 127 -5.10 -18.69 -1.65
N GLU A 128 -5.58 -17.69 -2.38
CA GLU A 128 -5.45 -17.61 -3.83
C GLU A 128 -4.08 -17.08 -4.26
N VAL A 129 -3.45 -16.22 -3.45
CA VAL A 129 -2.06 -15.79 -3.68
C VAL A 129 -1.12 -16.98 -3.56
N ILE A 130 -1.30 -17.86 -2.57
CA ILE A 130 -0.51 -19.08 -2.45
C ILE A 130 -0.74 -20.00 -3.65
N LEU A 131 -1.99 -20.19 -4.09
CA LEU A 131 -2.32 -21.04 -5.25
C LEU A 131 -1.75 -20.49 -6.57
N ALA A 132 -1.87 -19.19 -6.83
CA ALA A 132 -1.27 -18.54 -8.00
C ALA A 132 0.26 -18.58 -7.94
N LEU A 133 0.86 -18.41 -6.76
CA LEU A 133 2.31 -18.59 -6.56
C LEU A 133 2.75 -20.06 -6.72
N GLU A 134 1.87 -21.02 -6.44
CA GLU A 134 2.07 -22.46 -6.65
C GLU A 134 1.97 -22.83 -8.14
N GLU A 135 1.04 -22.21 -8.86
CA GLU A 135 0.73 -22.42 -10.28
C GLU A 135 1.75 -21.72 -11.21
N GLU A 136 2.21 -20.53 -10.84
CA GLU A 136 3.33 -19.84 -11.49
C GLU A 136 4.70 -20.37 -11.06
N ARG A 137 4.79 -21.42 -10.21
CA ARG A 137 6.08 -22.07 -9.97
C ARG A 137 6.61 -22.57 -11.31
N PRO A 138 7.77 -22.09 -11.79
CA PRO A 138 8.38 -22.64 -12.98
C PRO A 138 8.54 -24.15 -12.80
N THR A 139 7.90 -24.93 -13.67
CA THR A 139 8.05 -26.39 -13.77
C THR A 139 9.45 -26.80 -14.23
N GLY A 140 10.32 -25.83 -14.54
CA GLY A 140 11.75 -26.06 -14.65
C GLY A 140 12.38 -26.12 -13.26
N LYS A 141 13.14 -27.19 -12.97
CA LYS A 141 14.04 -27.29 -11.82
C LYS A 141 14.63 -25.91 -11.52
N PHE A 142 14.25 -25.29 -10.40
CA PHE A 142 14.74 -23.97 -10.02
C PHE A 142 16.27 -24.00 -10.02
N ARG A 143 16.88 -23.50 -11.10
CA ARG A 143 18.29 -23.16 -11.11
C ARG A 143 18.38 -21.77 -10.50
N PHE A 144 18.32 -21.73 -9.17
CA PHE A 144 18.69 -20.54 -8.42
C PHE A 144 20.08 -20.12 -8.89
N LYS A 145 20.20 -18.98 -9.58
CA LYS A 145 21.50 -18.40 -9.87
C LYS A 145 22.09 -17.93 -8.54
N PRO A 146 23.18 -18.55 -8.06
CA PRO A 146 23.66 -18.34 -6.71
C PRO A 146 24.44 -17.03 -6.70
N LYS A 147 23.76 -15.91 -6.41
CA LYS A 147 24.44 -14.61 -6.20
C LYS A 147 24.07 -13.93 -4.89
N TYR A 148 23.05 -14.43 -4.18
CA TYR A 148 22.51 -13.82 -2.96
C TYR A 148 22.77 -14.62 -1.67
N TYR A 149 23.61 -15.66 -1.70
CA TYR A 149 23.92 -16.47 -0.51
C TYR A 149 24.94 -15.84 0.44
N LYS A 150 25.50 -14.65 0.13
CA LYS A 150 26.45 -14.02 1.03
C LYS A 150 25.82 -13.73 2.41
N LEU A 151 24.51 -13.51 2.49
CA LEU A 151 23.80 -13.29 3.77
C LEU A 151 23.64 -14.57 4.62
N LEU A 152 23.76 -15.76 4.02
CA LEU A 152 23.54 -17.06 4.66
C LEU A 152 24.84 -17.79 5.02
N GLU A 153 26.01 -17.16 4.80
CA GLU A 153 27.25 -17.63 5.42
C GLU A 153 27.10 -17.58 6.94
N THR A 154 27.48 -18.67 7.61
CA THR A 154 27.28 -18.87 9.06
C THR A 154 27.84 -17.70 9.86
N GLU A 155 28.96 -17.13 9.42
CA GLU A 155 29.63 -15.98 10.02
C GLU A 155 28.76 -14.71 10.01
N ASN A 156 28.10 -14.41 8.88
CA ASN A 156 27.21 -13.26 8.75
C ASN A 156 25.96 -13.41 9.64
N LEU A 157 25.48 -14.63 9.82
CA LEU A 157 24.38 -14.94 10.74
C LEU A 157 24.76 -14.71 12.21
N PHE A 158 25.99 -15.06 12.60
CA PHE A 158 26.48 -14.82 13.96
C PHE A 158 26.72 -13.33 14.24
N TYR A 159 27.25 -12.56 13.28
CA TYR A 159 27.37 -11.12 13.42
C TYR A 159 26.02 -10.42 13.56
N LEU A 160 25.02 -10.83 12.77
CA LEU A 160 23.67 -10.28 12.86
C LEU A 160 23.01 -10.60 14.21
N SER A 161 23.05 -11.87 14.65
CA SER A 161 22.46 -12.27 15.93
C SER A 161 23.14 -11.61 17.13
N GLY A 162 24.47 -11.52 17.15
CA GLY A 162 25.22 -10.82 18.20
C GLY A 162 24.88 -9.33 18.27
N SER A 163 24.75 -8.66 17.11
CA SER A 163 24.39 -7.24 17.03
C SER A 163 22.98 -6.98 17.55
N ILE A 164 22.01 -7.82 17.16
CA ILE A 164 20.62 -7.72 17.63
C ILE A 164 20.55 -7.89 19.15
N LEU A 165 21.24 -8.89 19.71
CA LEU A 165 21.27 -9.15 21.15
C LEU A 165 21.95 -8.02 21.95
N MET A 166 23.02 -7.45 21.40
CA MET A 166 23.70 -6.30 22.00
C MET A 166 22.77 -5.08 22.06
N ILE A 167 22.12 -4.74 20.94
CA ILE A 167 21.20 -3.60 20.86
C ILE A 167 19.98 -3.82 21.76
N SER A 168 19.37 -5.02 21.75
CA SER A 168 18.19 -5.31 22.56
C SER A 168 18.49 -5.23 24.06
N ASN A 169 19.64 -5.73 24.51
CA ASN A 169 20.03 -5.67 25.92
C ASN A 169 20.38 -4.24 26.35
N PHE A 170 21.00 -3.45 25.48
CA PHE A 170 21.27 -2.04 25.76
C PHE A 170 19.98 -1.23 25.95
N ILE A 171 19.00 -1.42 25.06
CA ILE A 171 17.66 -0.81 25.18
C ILE A 171 16.97 -1.27 26.47
N ALA A 172 17.09 -2.55 26.81
CA ALA A 172 16.51 -3.12 28.03
C ALA A 172 17.29 -2.77 29.32
N LYS A 173 18.37 -1.98 29.24
CA LYS A 173 19.31 -1.69 30.34
C LYS A 173 19.82 -2.95 31.06
N LYS A 174 19.98 -4.04 30.30
CA LYS A 174 20.56 -5.32 30.73
C LYS A 174 21.98 -5.46 30.20
N ASP A 175 22.73 -6.40 30.76
CA ASP A 175 24.10 -6.67 30.34
C ASP A 175 24.18 -7.10 28.86
N PRO A 176 24.88 -6.35 27.99
CA PRO A 176 25.05 -6.69 26.58
C PRO A 176 26.17 -7.70 26.32
N ALA A 177 26.87 -8.20 27.36
CA ALA A 177 28.05 -9.06 27.22
C ALA A 177 27.86 -10.28 26.31
N ILE A 178 26.66 -10.87 26.29
CA ILE A 178 26.34 -12.02 25.42
C ILE A 178 26.45 -11.64 23.94
N GLY A 179 25.90 -10.49 23.54
CA GLY A 179 25.98 -10.02 22.15
C GLY A 179 27.42 -9.71 21.73
N PHE A 180 28.17 -9.04 22.61
CA PHE A 180 29.61 -8.81 22.42
C PHE A 180 30.41 -10.10 22.27
N SER A 181 30.12 -11.11 23.09
CA SER A 181 30.84 -12.39 23.09
C SER A 181 30.65 -13.14 21.77
N ILE A 182 29.42 -13.12 21.23
CA ILE A 182 29.11 -13.73 19.93
C ILE A 182 29.88 -13.02 18.80
N ILE A 183 29.88 -11.67 18.80
CA ILE A 183 30.61 -10.88 17.79
C ILE A 183 32.11 -11.16 17.87
N ALA A 184 32.69 -11.16 19.08
CA ALA A 184 34.12 -11.39 19.28
C ALA A 184 34.54 -12.82 18.89
N ALA A 185 33.76 -13.83 19.28
CA ALA A 185 34.02 -15.21 18.91
C ALA A 185 33.95 -15.42 17.39
N THR A 186 32.97 -14.81 16.72
CA THR A 186 32.82 -14.86 15.26
C THR A 186 34.01 -14.18 14.57
N PHE A 187 34.47 -13.03 15.08
CA PHE A 187 35.66 -12.34 14.56
C PHE A 187 36.94 -13.18 14.68
N ILE A 188 37.15 -13.83 15.82
CA ILE A 188 38.30 -14.70 16.03
C ILE A 188 38.21 -15.93 15.12
N TYR A 189 37.03 -16.54 15.01
CA TYR A 189 36.78 -17.68 14.12
C TYR A 189 37.13 -17.34 12.67
N ASN A 190 36.65 -16.19 12.18
CA ASN A 190 36.93 -15.72 10.82
C ASN A 190 38.43 -15.50 10.58
N GLN A 191 39.14 -14.89 11.53
CA GLN A 191 40.59 -14.69 11.40
C GLN A 191 41.35 -16.02 11.28
N ILE A 192 41.02 -17.00 12.10
CA ILE A 192 41.69 -18.32 12.09
C ILE A 192 41.41 -19.08 10.78
N LEU A 193 40.20 -18.93 10.22
CA LEU A 193 39.78 -19.68 9.04
C LEU A 193 40.30 -19.04 7.74
N ILE A 194 40.41 -17.70 7.70
CA ILE A 194 40.95 -16.95 6.56
C ILE A 194 42.48 -17.07 6.46
N ASP A 195 43.20 -17.19 7.58
CA ASP A 195 44.67 -17.40 7.58
C ASP A 195 45.10 -18.82 7.14
N ASN A 196 44.17 -19.76 6.99
CA ASN A 196 44.43 -21.16 6.61
C ASN A 196 44.00 -21.51 5.15
N GLN A 197 43.74 -20.51 4.30
CA GLN A 197 43.51 -20.66 2.85
C GLN A 197 44.52 -19.87 2.02
#